data_AF-A0A1H9XUB2-F1
#
_entry.id   AF-A0A1H9XUB2-F1
#
_cell.length_a   1.000
_cell.length_b   1.000
_cell.length_c   1.000
_cell.angle_alpha   90.00
_cell.angle_beta   90.00
_cell.angle_gamma   90.00
#
_symmetry.space_group_name_H-M   'P 1'
#
loop_
_entity.id
_entity.type
_entity.pdbx_description
1 polymer ?
#
loop_
_entity_poly.entity_id
_entity_poly.type
_entity_poly.pdbx_seq_one_letter_code
_entity_poly.pdbx_strand_id
1 'polypeptide(L)' 'MRPLGWNVDTKDFERPGAAAIVATVKNEVSNGPTILFHDAGGDRSQTVTALREVLCG' A
#
# COMPACT_ATOMS: atom_id res chain seq x y z
N MET A 1 12.90 -17.21 14.33
CA MET A 1 12.15 -16.24 13.49
C MET A 1 12.61 -16.40 12.05
N ARG A 2 11.73 -16.23 11.07
CA ARG A 2 12.05 -16.24 9.63
C ARG A 2 11.71 -14.86 9.04
N PRO A 3 12.62 -14.19 8.32
CA PRO A 3 12.31 -12.92 7.68
C PRO A 3 11.18 -13.07 6.66
N LEU A 4 10.26 -12.10 6.64
CA LEU A 4 9.21 -11.97 5.64
C LEU A 4 9.41 -10.62 4.93
N GLY A 5 9.52 -10.66 3.60
CA GLY A 5 9.54 -9.46 2.76
C GLY A 5 8.16 -9.16 2.17
N TRP A 6 8.12 -8.20 1.26
CA TRP A 6 6.93 -7.84 0.48
C TRP A 6 7.16 -8.08 -1.01
N ASN A 7 6.06 -8.30 -1.75
CA ASN A 7 6.05 -8.39 -3.21
C ASN A 7 5.68 -7.04 -3.85
N VAL A 8 4.79 -6.29 -3.21
CA VAL A 8 4.28 -5.00 -3.69
C VAL A 8 4.64 -3.92 -2.68
N ASP A 9 5.31 -2.87 -3.15
CA ASP A 9 5.62 -1.68 -2.37
C ASP A 9 4.76 -0.51 -2.86
N THR A 10 3.83 -0.05 -2.01
CA THR A 10 2.92 1.04 -2.39
C THR A 10 3.59 2.40 -2.44
N LYS A 11 4.78 2.54 -1.83
CA LYS A 11 5.47 3.83 -1.63
C LYS A 11 4.58 4.90 -0.98
N ASP A 12 3.63 4.49 -0.16
CA ASP A 12 2.69 5.40 0.50
C ASP A 12 3.40 6.45 1.38
N PHE A 13 4.59 6.12 1.90
CA PHE A 13 5.45 7.07 2.63
C PHE A 13 5.84 8.32 1.82
N GLU A 14 5.91 8.24 0.49
CA GLU A 14 6.24 9.37 -0.41
C GLU A 14 5.10 10.37 -0.54
N ARG A 15 3.89 9.99 -0.12
CA ARG A 15 2.65 10.76 -0.30
C ARG A 15 2.24 11.06 -1.74
N PRO A 16 2.08 10.02 -2.60
CA PRO A 16 1.66 10.19 -3.99
C PRO A 16 0.13 10.41 -4.17
N GLY A 17 -0.67 10.28 -3.10
CA GLY A 17 -2.14 10.33 -3.15
C GLY A 17 -2.80 8.94 -3.24
N ALA A 18 -4.03 8.83 -2.74
CA ALA A 18 -4.74 7.55 -2.57
C ALA A 18 -4.95 6.79 -3.91
N ALA A 19 -5.33 7.50 -4.97
CA ALA A 19 -5.55 6.90 -6.29
C ALA A 19 -4.28 6.25 -6.85
N ALA A 20 -3.11 6.89 -6.65
CA ALA A 20 -1.83 6.32 -7.08
C ALA A 20 -1.47 5.06 -6.27
N ILE A 21 -1.69 5.08 -4.96
CA ILE A 21 -1.49 3.92 -4.08
C ILE A 21 -2.36 2.73 -4.53
N VAL A 22 -3.65 2.97 -4.78
CA VAL A 22 -4.60 1.95 -5.26
C VAL A 22 -4.18 1.42 -6.63
N ALA A 23 -3.72 2.28 -7.54
CA ALA A 23 -3.25 1.87 -8.86
C ALA A 23 -2.01 0.96 -8.75
N THR A 24 -1.04 1.29 -7.89
CA THR A 24 0.13 0.44 -7.62
C THR A 24 -0.30 -0.94 -7.14
N VAL A 25 -1.19 -1.00 -6.14
CA VAL A 25 -1.70 -2.28 -5.63
C VAL A 25 -2.36 -3.10 -6.74
N LYS A 26 -3.29 -2.51 -7.51
CA LYS A 26 -4.02 -3.23 -8.56
C LYS A 26 -3.11 -3.72 -9.69
N ASN A 27 -2.08 -2.95 -10.05
CA ASN A 27 -1.17 -3.29 -11.14
C ASN A 27 -0.15 -4.35 -10.73
N GLU A 28 0.23 -4.42 -9.45
CA GLU A 28 1.34 -5.24 -8.98
C GLU A 28 0.93 -6.44 -8.11
N VAL A 29 -0.33 -6.57 -7.70
CA VAL A 29 -0.77 -7.69 -6.83
C VAL A 29 -0.53 -9.08 -7.44
N SER A 30 -0.44 -9.18 -8.77
CA SER A 30 -0.06 -10.41 -9.47
C SER A 30 1.39 -10.85 -9.17
N ASN A 31 2.24 -9.95 -8.68
CA ASN A 31 3.62 -10.23 -8.26
C ASN A 31 3.70 -10.98 -6.92
N GLY A 32 2.60 -11.05 -6.17
CA GLY A 32 2.49 -11.88 -4.96
C GLY A 32 1.61 -11.26 -3.86
N PRO A 33 1.33 -12.03 -2.81
CA PRO A 33 0.28 -11.71 -1.86
C PRO A 33 0.67 -10.70 -0.77
N THR A 34 1.95 -10.35 -0.63
CA THR A 34 2.41 -9.45 0.45
C THR A 34 2.58 -8.02 -0.04
N ILE A 35 1.86 -7.09 0.58
CA ILE A 35 1.82 -5.66 0.23
C ILE A 35 2.30 -4.83 1.43
N LEU A 36 3.20 -3.87 1.20
CA LEU A 36 3.74 -2.98 2.23
C LEU A 36 3.01 -1.62 2.29
N PHE A 37 2.66 -1.20 3.50
CA PHE A 37 2.12 0.11 3.85
C PHE A 37 2.76 0.64 5.15
N HIS A 38 2.65 1.94 5.42
CA HIS A 38 3.20 2.59 6.61
C HIS A 38 2.12 3.31 7.44
N ASP A 39 2.18 3.21 8.77
CA ASP A 39 1.20 3.79 9.70
C ASP A 39 1.78 4.90 10.61
N ALA A 40 3.03 5.32 10.39
CA ALA A 40 3.72 6.33 11.18
C ALA A 40 4.35 7.46 10.32
N GLY A 41 4.91 8.48 11.00
CA GLY A 41 5.72 9.52 10.36
C GLY A 41 4.95 10.70 9.74
N GLY A 42 3.74 11.01 10.21
CA GLY A 42 2.96 12.18 9.79
C GLY A 42 1.53 11.84 9.35
N ASP A 43 0.92 12.69 8.52
CA ASP A 43 -0.42 12.44 7.98
C ASP A 43 -0.43 11.24 7.03
N ARG A 44 -1.24 10.23 7.37
CA ARG A 44 -1.44 8.98 6.60
C ARG A 44 -2.87 8.86 6.06
N SER A 45 -3.60 9.97 5.96
CA SER A 45 -4.98 10.02 5.44
C SER A 45 -5.14 9.34 4.07
N GLN A 46 -4.20 9.56 3.15
CA GLN A 46 -4.19 8.88 1.84
C GLN A 46 -4.01 7.35 1.95
N THR A 47 -3.23 6.87 2.92
CA THR A 47 -2.93 5.44 3.13
C THR A 47 -4.19 4.78 3.62
N VAL A 48 -4.85 5.38 4.61
CA VAL A 48 -6.13 4.89 5.14
C VAL A 48 -7.22 4.92 4.07
N THR A 49 -7.25 5.97 3.24
CA THR A 49 -8.21 6.08 2.12
C THR A 49 -7.98 4.97 1.10
N ALA A 50 -6.73 4.75 0.68
CA ALA A 50 -6.37 3.68 -0.24
C ALA A 50 -6.68 2.29 0.33
N LEU A 51 -6.39 2.05 1.63
CA LEU A 51 -6.73 0.79 2.30
C LEU A 51 -8.24 0.51 2.27
N ARG A 52 -9.08 1.53 2.47
CA ARG A 52 -10.54 1.38 2.33
C ARG A 52 -10.92 0.95 0.91
N GLU A 53 -10.35 1.55 -0.12
CA GLU A 53 -10.64 1.19 -1.51
C GLU A 53 -10.12 -0.20 -1.90
N VAL A 54 -8.95 -0.59 -1.41
CA VAL A 54 -8.32 -1.89 -1.69
C VAL A 54 -9.09 -3.04 -1.02
N LEU A 55 -9.59 -2.84 0.21
CA LEU A 55 -10.20 -3.90 1.01
C LEU A 55 -11.73 -4.00 0.87
N CYS A 56 -12.39 -2.90 0.51
CA CYS A 56 -13.85 -2.86 0.38
C CYS A 56 -14.33 -2.81 -1.08
N GLY A 57 -13.41 -2.71 -2.03
CA GLY A 57 -13.69 -2.82 -3.47
C GLY A 57 -13.95 -4.24 -3.94
#